data_AF-A0A7T5ERP9-F1
#
_entry.id   AF-A0A7T5ERP9-F1
#
_cell.length_a   1.000
_cell.length_b   1.000
_cell.length_c   1.000
_cell.angle_alpha   90.00
_cell.angle_beta   90.00
_cell.angle_gamma   90.00
#
_symmetry.space_group_name_H-M   'P 1'
#
loop_
_entity.id
_entity.type
_entity.pdbx_description
1 polymer ?
#
loop_
_entity_poly.entity_id
_entity_poly.type
_entity_poly.pdbx_seq_one_letter_code
_entity_poly.pdbx_strand_id
1 'polypeptide(L)'
;MNTESQLMQDKDLLNSILTLEKHMADEYAIAVTESNCQTVRQMFTSLLDDTLQTQNDVFHAMSQQGWYQSPAKALKQEVDKHIQTYRQTQQQLAQLVQQYRSAAMPQNTPMTTPYGTASAQSNLPNRHFQHSTGMHMNGH
;
A
#
# COMPACT_ATOMS: atom_id res chain seq x y z
N MET A 1 -49.45 6.19 23.80
CA MET A 1 -48.00 6.43 23.69
C MET A 1 -47.80 7.47 22.59
N ASN A 2 -47.04 8.54 22.85
CA ASN A 2 -46.83 9.64 21.89
C ASN A 2 -45.78 9.24 20.85
N THR A 3 -46.24 8.65 19.75
CA THR A 3 -45.41 8.22 18.61
C THR A 3 -44.49 9.33 18.09
N GLU A 4 -44.94 10.59 18.11
CA GLU A 4 -44.16 11.74 17.63
C GLU A 4 -42.93 12.04 18.50
N SER A 5 -43.05 11.89 19.83
CA SER A 5 -41.92 12.05 20.75
C SER A 5 -40.88 10.95 20.56
N GLN A 6 -41.31 9.75 20.19
CA GLN A 6 -40.44 8.61 19.97
C GLN A 6 -39.66 8.77 18.64
N LEU A 7 -40.32 9.23 17.57
CA LEU A 7 -39.67 9.51 16.29
C LEU A 7 -38.59 10.60 16.41
N MET A 8 -38.83 11.64 17.22
CA MET A 8 -37.83 12.69 17.49
C MET A 8 -36.60 12.11 18.21
N GLN A 9 -36.81 11.24 19.22
CA GLN A 9 -35.73 10.58 19.95
C GLN A 9 -34.92 9.63 19.06
N ASP A 10 -35.59 8.84 18.22
CA ASP A 10 -34.94 7.93 17.28
C ASP A 10 -34.08 8.72 16.27
N LYS A 11 -34.58 9.87 15.79
CA LYS A 11 -33.84 10.76 14.91
C LYS A 11 -32.59 11.34 15.58
N ASP A 12 -32.68 11.81 16.82
CA ASP A 12 -31.54 12.39 17.55
C ASP A 12 -30.48 11.33 17.89
N LEU A 13 -30.92 10.12 18.25
CA LEU A 13 -30.06 8.97 18.47
C LEU A 13 -29.29 8.58 17.20
N LEU A 14 -30.00 8.41 16.07
CA LEU A 14 -29.35 8.06 14.81
C LEU A 14 -28.41 9.16 14.30
N ASN A 15 -28.70 10.45 14.54
CA ASN A 15 -27.75 11.53 14.24
C ASN A 15 -26.47 11.41 15.07
N SER A 16 -26.60 11.07 16.36
CA SER A 16 -25.46 10.88 17.25
C SER A 16 -24.62 9.68 16.81
N ILE A 17 -25.25 8.56 16.46
CA ILE A 17 -24.58 7.37 15.90
C ILE A 17 -23.89 7.72 14.58
N LEU A 18 -24.59 8.36 13.63
CA LEU A 18 -24.01 8.75 12.34
C LEU A 18 -22.78 9.65 12.50
N THR A 19 -22.81 10.56 13.48
CA THR A 19 -21.68 11.45 13.80
C THR A 19 -20.50 10.66 14.37
N LEU A 20 -20.79 9.73 15.28
CA LEU A 20 -19.77 8.85 15.86
C LEU A 20 -19.10 7.98 14.80
N GLU A 21 -19.88 7.32 13.94
CA GLU A 21 -19.33 6.46 12.88
C GLU A 21 -18.41 7.24 11.93
N LYS A 22 -18.76 8.48 11.57
CA LYS A 22 -17.89 9.36 10.76
C LYS A 22 -16.58 9.67 11.48
N HIS A 23 -16.65 9.98 12.78
CA HIS A 23 -15.47 10.26 13.59
C HIS A 23 -14.55 9.03 13.70
N MET A 24 -15.12 7.85 13.96
CA MET A 24 -14.37 6.59 14.00
C MET A 24 -13.70 6.27 12.66
N ALA A 25 -14.37 6.54 11.53
CA ALA A 25 -13.77 6.36 10.21
C ALA A 25 -12.53 7.23 10.01
N ASP A 26 -12.58 8.50 10.43
CA ASP A 26 -11.43 9.41 10.36
C ASP A 26 -10.26 8.91 11.24
N GLU A 27 -10.56 8.50 12.48
CA GLU A 27 -9.54 7.98 13.41
C GLU A 27 -8.89 6.68 12.91
N TYR A 28 -9.68 5.74 12.38
CA TYR A 28 -9.15 4.51 11.82
C TYR A 28 -8.35 4.74 10.55
N ALA A 29 -8.73 5.70 9.70
CA ALA A 29 -7.92 6.08 8.55
C ALA A 29 -6.53 6.60 8.98
N ILE A 30 -6.47 7.45 10.01
CA ILE A 30 -5.19 7.89 10.60
C ILE A 30 -4.41 6.68 11.11
N ALA A 31 -5.03 5.83 11.92
CA ALA A 31 -4.37 4.65 12.49
C ALA A 31 -3.85 3.68 11.43
N VAL A 32 -4.58 3.46 10.33
CA VAL A 32 -4.11 2.69 9.17
C VAL A 32 -2.83 3.32 8.61
N THR A 33 -2.82 4.64 8.39
CA THR A 33 -1.67 5.32 7.77
C THR A 33 -0.43 5.34 8.66
N GLU A 34 -0.60 5.54 9.97
CA GLU A 34 0.50 5.65 10.95
C GLU A 34 1.01 4.29 11.47
N SER A 35 0.27 3.20 11.25
CA SER A 35 0.67 1.86 11.69
C SER A 35 1.93 1.34 10.99
N ASN A 36 3.01 1.13 11.74
CA ASN A 36 4.26 0.57 11.24
C ASN A 36 4.25 -0.98 11.14
N CYS A 37 3.34 -1.66 11.85
CA CYS A 37 3.18 -3.10 11.85
C CYS A 37 2.07 -3.52 10.88
N GLN A 38 2.35 -4.46 9.98
CA GLN A 38 1.39 -4.92 8.96
C GLN A 38 0.12 -5.52 9.58
N THR A 39 0.24 -6.29 10.67
CA THR A 39 -0.92 -6.88 11.36
C THR A 39 -1.82 -5.81 11.98
N VAL A 40 -1.24 -4.78 12.60
CA VAL A 40 -2.00 -3.67 13.19
C VAL A 40 -2.66 -2.83 12.11
N ARG A 41 -1.93 -2.55 11.01
CA ARG A 41 -2.49 -1.87 9.84
C ARG A 41 -3.68 -2.62 9.26
N GLN A 42 -3.59 -3.94 9.11
CA GLN A 42 -4.69 -4.78 8.63
C GLN A 42 -5.88 -4.75 9.58
N MET A 43 -5.66 -4.81 10.90
CA MET A 43 -6.72 -4.68 11.90
C MET A 43 -7.48 -3.36 11.74
N PHE A 44 -6.78 -2.22 11.69
CA PHE A 44 -7.45 -0.92 11.50
C PHE A 44 -8.11 -0.79 10.13
N THR A 45 -7.58 -1.45 9.09
CA THR A 45 -8.22 -1.47 7.77
C THR A 45 -9.57 -2.18 7.84
N SER A 46 -9.63 -3.34 8.51
CA SER A 46 -10.90 -4.07 8.71
C SER A 46 -11.89 -3.27 9.55
N LEU A 47 -11.43 -2.64 10.64
CA LEU A 47 -12.29 -1.79 11.47
C LEU A 47 -12.84 -0.59 10.68
N LEU A 48 -12.01 0.04 9.85
CA LEU A 48 -12.44 1.12 8.96
C LEU A 48 -13.52 0.64 7.98
N ASP A 49 -13.32 -0.52 7.35
CA ASP A 49 -14.30 -1.08 6.40
C ASP A 49 -15.64 -1.39 7.09
N ASP A 50 -15.62 -1.97 8.28
CA ASP A 50 -16.82 -2.28 9.07
C ASP A 50 -17.57 -1.01 9.52
N THR A 51 -16.82 0.01 9.96
CA THR A 51 -17.35 1.34 10.31
C THR A 51 -18.01 2.01 9.10
N LEU A 52 -17.38 1.97 7.91
CA LEU A 52 -17.95 2.55 6.70
C LEU A 52 -19.25 1.86 6.27
N GLN A 53 -19.34 0.53 6.43
CA GLN A 53 -20.58 -0.21 6.18
C GLN A 53 -21.69 0.19 7.16
N THR A 54 -21.37 0.24 8.46
CA THR A 54 -22.32 0.63 9.50
C THR A 54 -22.83 2.06 9.31
N GLN A 55 -21.91 2.99 9.03
CA GLN A 55 -22.22 4.38 8.70
C GLN A 55 -23.19 4.47 7.52
N ASN A 56 -22.97 3.67 6.48
CA ASN A 56 -23.81 3.61 5.29
C ASN A 56 -25.22 3.10 5.61
N ASP A 57 -25.36 2.07 6.44
CA ASP A 57 -26.65 1.53 6.85
C ASP A 57 -27.47 2.55 7.66
N VAL A 58 -26.82 3.24 8.61
CA VAL A 58 -27.44 4.33 9.39
C VAL A 58 -27.90 5.45 8.47
N PHE A 59 -27.05 5.87 7.53
CA PHE A 59 -27.40 6.89 6.54
C PHE A 59 -28.61 6.49 5.69
N HIS A 60 -28.67 5.25 5.21
CA HIS A 60 -29.80 4.75 4.42
C HIS A 60 -31.09 4.71 5.25
N ALA A 61 -31.02 4.21 6.48
CA ALA A 61 -32.17 4.18 7.39
C ALA A 61 -32.73 5.59 7.65
N MET A 62 -31.86 6.56 7.94
CA MET A 62 -32.28 7.95 8.15
C MET A 62 -32.82 8.60 6.87
N SER A 63 -32.24 8.27 5.71
CA SER A 63 -32.68 8.80 4.41
C SER A 63 -34.08 8.30 4.04
N GLN A 64 -34.38 7.03 4.30
CA GLN A 64 -35.70 6.43 4.05
C GLN A 64 -36.81 7.10 4.90
N GLN A 65 -36.47 7.53 6.12
CA GLN A 65 -37.38 8.28 6.99
C GLN A 65 -37.45 9.78 6.67
N GLY A 66 -36.66 10.27 5.71
CA GLY A 66 -36.56 11.70 5.39
C GLY A 66 -35.87 12.52 6.48
N TRP A 67 -35.15 11.87 7.40
CA TRP A 67 -34.46 12.52 8.53
C TRP A 67 -33.11 13.08 8.17
N TYR A 68 -32.54 12.64 7.05
CA TYR A 68 -31.25 13.10 6.55
C TYR A 68 -31.39 13.62 5.12
N GLN A 69 -30.95 14.85 4.90
CA GLN A 69 -30.85 15.42 3.57
C GLN A 69 -29.44 15.18 3.05
N SER A 70 -29.34 14.37 2.00
CA SER A 70 -28.06 14.16 1.32
C SER A 70 -27.56 15.48 0.73
N PRO A 71 -26.24 15.72 0.73
CA PRO A 71 -25.66 16.78 -0.07
C PRO A 71 -26.14 16.71 -1.53
N ALA A 72 -26.10 17.84 -2.24
CA ALA A 72 -26.38 17.85 -3.66
C ALA A 72 -25.55 16.79 -4.37
N LYS A 73 -26.17 16.07 -5.32
CA LYS A 73 -25.48 15.05 -6.11
C LYS A 73 -24.23 15.69 -6.73
N ALA A 74 -23.08 15.04 -6.56
CA ALA A 74 -21.86 15.48 -7.22
C ALA A 74 -22.07 15.50 -8.74
N LEU A 75 -21.53 16.53 -9.40
CA LEU A 75 -21.54 16.60 -10.86
C LEU A 75 -20.72 15.43 -11.39
N LYS A 76 -21.34 14.61 -12.26
CA LYS A 76 -20.67 13.44 -12.85
C LYS A 76 -19.30 13.79 -13.45
N GLN A 77 -19.22 14.94 -14.13
CA GLN A 77 -17.97 15.45 -14.71
C GLN A 77 -16.85 15.64 -13.67
N GLU A 78 -17.17 16.11 -12.46
CA GLU A 78 -16.16 16.31 -11.41
C GLU A 78 -15.71 14.96 -10.84
N VAL A 79 -16.64 14.02 -10.63
CA VAL A 79 -16.32 12.64 -10.22
C VAL A 79 -15.42 11.96 -11.27
N ASP A 80 -15.78 12.04 -12.54
CA ASP A 80 -15.01 11.46 -13.65
C ASP A 80 -13.60 12.07 -13.72
N LYS A 81 -13.47 13.38 -13.51
CA LYS A 81 -12.19 14.09 -13.43
C LYS A 81 -11.32 13.60 -12.28
N HIS A 82 -11.88 13.42 -11.08
CA HIS A 82 -11.14 12.89 -9.93
C HIS A 82 -10.70 11.44 -10.17
N ILE A 83 -11.56 10.59 -10.73
CA ILE A 83 -11.22 9.21 -11.10
C ILE A 83 -10.08 9.19 -12.11
N GLN A 84 -10.15 10.03 -13.14
CA GLN A 84 -9.11 10.10 -14.17
C GLN A 84 -7.78 10.57 -13.59
N THR A 85 -7.81 11.58 -12.72
CA THR A 85 -6.61 12.08 -12.00
C THR A 85 -6.00 10.98 -11.15
N TYR A 86 -6.82 10.27 -10.35
CA TYR A 86 -6.34 9.17 -9.52
C TYR A 86 -5.67 8.07 -10.36
N ARG A 87 -6.27 7.68 -11.49
CA ARG A 87 -5.67 6.69 -12.41
C ARG A 87 -4.32 7.14 -12.96
N GLN A 88 -4.19 8.40 -13.33
CA GLN A 88 -2.91 8.96 -13.80
C GLN A 88 -1.86 8.95 -12.69
N THR A 89 -2.22 9.35 -11.47
CA THR A 89 -1.33 9.29 -10.30
C THR A 89 -0.87 7.87 -10.01
N GLN A 90 -1.75 6.87 -10.12
CA GLN A 90 -1.37 5.45 -9.95
C GLN A 90 -0.36 4.98 -10.99
N GLN A 91 -0.52 5.39 -12.25
CA GLN A 91 0.45 5.08 -13.31
C GLN A 91 1.82 5.70 -13.05
N GLN A 92 1.84 6.98 -12.63
CA GLN A 92 3.08 7.69 -12.27
C GLN A 92 3.77 7.04 -11.06
N LEU A 93 2.99 6.65 -10.04
CA LEU A 93 3.50 5.96 -8.86
C LEU A 93 4.15 4.61 -9.23
N ALA A 94 3.50 3.82 -10.10
CA ALA A 94 4.05 2.55 -10.55
C ALA A 94 5.39 2.71 -11.30
N GLN A 95 5.51 3.74 -12.14
CA GLN A 95 6.76 4.07 -12.83
C GLN A 95 7.86 4.48 -11.85
N LEU A 96 7.53 5.33 -10.87
CA LEU A 96 8.47 5.77 -9.84
C LEU A 96 9.01 4.60 -9.03
N VAL A 97 8.12 3.70 -8.57
CA VAL A 97 8.52 2.49 -7.82
C VAL A 97 9.43 1.60 -8.66
N GLN A 98 9.15 1.43 -9.96
CA GLN A 98 9.99 0.65 -10.86
C GLN A 98 11.38 1.28 -11.06
N GLN A 99 11.46 2.61 -11.16
CA GLN A 99 12.74 3.33 -11.24
C GLN A 99 13.62 3.06 -10.02
N TYR A 100 13.07 3.21 -8.80
CA TYR A 100 13.80 2.91 -7.57
C TYR A 100 14.20 1.44 -7.46
N ARG A 101 13.36 0.51 -7.94
CA ARG A 101 13.69 -0.91 -7.98
C ARG A 101 14.84 -1.23 -8.95
N SER A 102 14.90 -0.56 -10.10
CA SER A 102 15.97 -0.76 -11.08
C SER A 102 17.29 -0.09 -10.71
N ALA A 103 17.26 0.96 -9.88
CA ALA A 103 18.46 1.62 -9.35
C ALA A 103 19.06 0.86 -8.15
N ALA A 104 18.32 -0.07 -7.53
CA ALA A 104 18.80 -0.95 -6.48
C ALA A 104 19.44 -2.24 -7.08
N MET A 105 20.77 -2.21 -7.22
CA MET A 105 21.75 -3.29 -7.57
C MET A 105 22.31 -3.26 -9.00
N PRO A 106 23.66 -3.25 -9.13
CA PRO A 106 24.50 -4.41 -8.80
C PRO A 106 25.51 -4.13 -7.67
N GLN A 107 25.42 -4.90 -6.58
CA GLN A 107 26.47 -4.97 -5.57
C GLN A 107 27.28 -6.26 -5.80
N ASN A 108 28.34 -6.16 -6.61
CA ASN A 108 29.41 -7.13 -6.62
C ASN A 108 30.73 -6.39 -6.35
N THR A 109 30.93 -6.01 -5.09
CA THR A 109 32.20 -5.51 -4.59
C THR A 109 32.87 -6.63 -3.80
N PRO A 110 34.04 -7.15 -4.23
CA PRO A 110 34.83 -8.07 -3.41
C PRO A 110 35.20 -7.37 -2.10
N MET A 111 34.74 -7.93 -0.98
CA MET A 111 35.11 -7.53 0.36
C MET A 111 36.57 -7.96 0.60
N THR A 112 37.53 -7.03 0.51
CA THR A 112 38.90 -7.27 0.99
C THR A 112 38.97 -6.79 2.44
N THR A 113 38.98 -7.73 3.38
CA THR A 113 39.25 -7.47 4.80
C THR A 113 40.73 -7.11 5.00
N PRO A 114 41.05 -6.00 5.68
CA PRO A 114 42.42 -5.70 6.08
C PRO A 114 42.62 -6.20 7.51
N TYR A 115 43.17 -7.38 7.72
CA TYR A 115 43.97 -7.77 8.91
C TYR A 115 44.29 -9.27 8.83
N GLY A 116 45.56 -9.62 8.64
CA GLY A 116 46.02 -11.01 8.65
C GLY A 116 47.48 -11.15 8.24
N THR A 117 48.31 -11.53 9.19
CA THR A 117 49.78 -11.58 9.23
C THR A 117 50.47 -12.48 8.20
N ALA A 118 51.71 -12.12 7.89
CA ALA A 118 52.66 -12.75 6.98
C ALA A 118 52.97 -14.24 7.24
N SER A 119 53.25 -14.99 6.17
CA SER A 119 54.44 -15.85 6.11
C SER A 119 54.81 -16.15 4.65
N ALA A 120 56.10 -15.98 4.35
CA ALA A 120 56.69 -16.19 3.05
C ALA A 120 56.83 -17.69 2.74
N GLN A 121 56.54 -18.09 1.50
CA GLN A 121 57.13 -19.32 0.96
C GLN A 121 57.38 -19.20 -0.54
N SER A 122 58.68 -19.24 -0.83
CA SER A 122 59.32 -19.26 -2.13
C SER A 122 58.85 -20.44 -2.99
N ASN A 123 58.49 -20.19 -4.25
CA ASN A 123 58.79 -21.15 -5.31
C ASN A 123 58.91 -20.48 -6.68
N LEU A 124 60.00 -20.85 -7.36
CA LEU A 124 60.52 -20.33 -8.63
C LEU A 124 59.61 -20.67 -9.83
N PRO A 125 59.77 -19.95 -10.97
CA PRO A 125 58.84 -20.00 -12.09
C PRO A 125 59.06 -21.25 -12.97
N ASN A 126 58.03 -22.08 -13.15
CA ASN A 126 58.10 -23.20 -14.08
C ASN A 126 57.63 -22.79 -15.47
N ARG A 127 58.54 -22.94 -16.45
CA ARG A 127 58.36 -22.57 -17.86
C ARG A 127 57.23 -23.40 -18.50
N HIS A 128 56.42 -22.71 -19.29
CA HIS A 128 55.42 -23.29 -20.17
C HIS A 128 56.10 -24.17 -21.23
N PHE A 129 55.89 -25.50 -21.16
CA PHE A 129 56.19 -26.40 -22.27
C PHE A 129 54.99 -26.40 -23.22
N GLN A 130 55.19 -25.93 -24.44
CA GLN A 130 54.29 -26.19 -25.56
C GLN A 130 54.19 -27.70 -25.79
N HIS A 131 52.98 -28.22 -25.93
CA HIS A 131 52.72 -29.39 -26.76
C HIS A 131 51.51 -29.10 -27.65
N SER A 132 51.82 -29.01 -28.94
CA SER A 132 50.89 -29.15 -30.04
C SER A 132 50.39 -30.59 -30.09
N THR A 133 49.07 -30.78 -30.13
CA THR A 133 48.46 -31.96 -30.78
C THR A 133 47.12 -31.51 -31.34
N GLY A 134 46.98 -31.64 -32.65
CA GLY A 134 45.84 -31.16 -33.41
C GLY A 134 44.76 -32.20 -33.70
N MET A 135 43.85 -31.73 -34.55
CA MET A 135 42.82 -32.39 -35.35
C MET A 135 41.51 -32.79 -34.62
N HIS A 136 40.43 -32.02 -34.78
CA HIS A 136 39.42 -32.01 -35.88
C HIS A 136 38.52 -33.26 -35.89
N MET A 137 37.21 -33.07 -35.69
CA MET A 137 36.20 -33.38 -36.71
C MET A 137 34.82 -32.83 -36.34
N ASN A 138 34.11 -32.49 -37.41
CA ASN A 138 32.91 -31.68 -37.56
C ASN A 138 31.62 -32.48 -37.34
N GLY A 139 30.51 -31.81 -37.01
CA GLY A 139 29.19 -32.41 -36.93
C GLY A 139 28.11 -31.35 -37.15
N HIS A 140 27.51 -31.37 -38.34
CA HIS A 140 26.23 -30.74 -38.66
C HIS A 140 25.08 -31.52 -38.04
#